data_AF-C5M923-F1
#
_entry.id   AF-C5M923-F1
#
_cell.length_a   1.000
_cell.length_b   1.000
_cell.length_c   1.000
_cell.angle_alpha   90.00
_cell.angle_beta   90.00
_cell.angle_gamma   90.00
#
_symmetry.space_group_name_H-M   'P 1'
#
loop_
_entity.id
_entity.type
_entity.pdbx_description
1 polymer ?
#
loop_
_entity_poly.entity_id
_entity_poly.type
_entity_poly.pdbx_seq_one_letter_code
_entity_poly.pdbx_strand_id
1 'polypeptide(L)'
;MRSFVVLSVLLIQIVLGGSPTGGYAPGKVTCPNDKVTRSALEGIGADEKSYIDERYKIAKSEMTTFLKNANMSDFDVDSFMEQYNPTIGIAFSGGGYRAMLSGAGAMKALDSRSDKPSVLGGILQSANYMVGLSGGAWLVGSVASNDFISIDKILGQDKLWNLKNSLFAYNGFFGVISNAVMWTKINIQVKLKFLFGSTISLTDIYGRALS
;
A
#
# COMPACT_ATOMS: atom_id res chain seq x y z
N MET A 1 -43.79 24.24 -10.50
CA MET A 1 -42.35 24.10 -10.77
C MET A 1 -41.56 24.85 -9.70
N ARG A 2 -40.97 24.14 -8.74
CA ARG A 2 -39.98 24.70 -7.82
C ARG A 2 -38.83 23.69 -7.75
N SER A 3 -37.79 23.95 -8.54
CA SER A 3 -36.53 23.20 -8.48
C SER A 3 -35.81 23.57 -7.19
N PHE A 4 -35.63 22.59 -6.30
CA PHE A 4 -34.67 22.68 -5.22
C PHE A 4 -33.34 22.16 -5.75
N VAL A 5 -32.35 23.06 -5.88
CA VAL A 5 -30.96 22.70 -6.13
C VAL A 5 -30.39 22.26 -4.78
N VAL A 6 -30.17 20.95 -4.62
CA VAL A 6 -29.44 20.41 -3.47
C VAL A 6 -27.95 20.58 -3.74
N LEU A 7 -27.34 21.56 -3.06
CA LEU A 7 -25.89 21.76 -3.08
C LEU A 7 -25.25 20.73 -2.14
N SER A 8 -24.78 19.61 -2.68
CA SER A 8 -24.03 18.61 -1.93
C SER A 8 -22.64 19.16 -1.58
N VAL A 9 -22.46 19.61 -0.35
CA VAL A 9 -21.14 19.98 0.19
C VAL A 9 -20.38 18.69 0.49
N LEU A 10 -19.44 18.31 -0.37
CA LEU A 10 -18.46 17.27 -0.06
C LEU A 10 -17.50 17.81 1.02
N LEU A 11 -17.65 17.33 2.24
CA LEU A 11 -16.65 17.48 3.31
C LEU A 11 -15.43 16.63 2.92
N ILE A 12 -14.42 17.28 2.35
CA ILE A 12 -13.09 16.70 2.19
C ILE A 12 -12.47 16.62 3.59
N GLN A 13 -12.50 15.44 4.19
CA GLN A 13 -11.70 15.15 5.39
C GLN A 13 -10.23 15.05 4.96
N ILE A 14 -9.51 16.17 5.01
CA ILE A 14 -8.06 16.15 4.84
C ILE A 14 -7.47 15.56 6.12
N VAL A 15 -7.14 14.27 6.09
CA VAL A 15 -6.33 13.66 7.15
C VAL A 15 -4.90 14.20 7.00
N LEU A 16 -4.57 15.25 7.74
CA LEU A 16 -3.19 15.73 7.88
C LEU A 16 -2.42 14.77 8.81
N GLY A 17 -2.07 13.59 8.28
CA GLY A 17 -1.18 12.64 8.94
C GLY A 17 0.27 13.12 8.90
N GLY A 18 0.59 14.17 9.65
CA GLY A 18 1.94 14.75 9.73
C GLY A 18 2.54 14.56 11.12
N SER A 19 3.87 14.38 11.20
CA SER A 19 4.56 14.51 12.48
C SER A 19 4.34 15.93 13.03
N PRO A 20 4.07 16.11 14.33
CA PRO A 20 3.91 17.44 14.93
C PRO A 20 5.19 18.29 14.85
N THR A 21 6.34 17.69 14.55
CA THR A 21 7.61 18.41 14.33
C THR A 21 7.84 18.79 12.87
N GLY A 22 6.94 18.38 11.95
CA GLY A 22 7.09 18.57 10.51
C GLY A 22 8.19 17.73 9.86
N GLY A 23 8.84 16.82 10.60
CA GLY A 23 9.94 16.00 10.11
C GLY A 23 9.88 14.55 10.59
N TYR A 24 10.99 13.83 10.41
CA TYR A 24 11.12 12.42 10.80
C TYR A 24 11.01 12.19 12.31
N ALA A 25 11.49 13.14 13.12
CA ALA A 25 11.42 13.02 14.56
C ALA A 25 9.95 13.12 15.01
N PRO A 26 9.45 12.22 15.87
CA PRO A 26 8.13 12.40 16.47
C PRO A 26 8.16 13.59 17.44
N GLY A 27 6.99 14.11 17.79
CA GLY A 27 6.85 15.14 18.82
C GLY A 27 5.76 14.76 19.82
N LYS A 28 5.79 15.43 20.97
CA LYS A 28 4.79 15.23 22.02
C LYS A 28 3.49 15.90 21.61
N VAL A 29 2.39 15.18 21.80
CA VAL A 29 1.03 15.69 21.64
C VAL A 29 0.25 15.42 22.93
N THR A 30 -0.82 16.17 23.15
CA THR A 30 -1.75 15.87 24.25
C THR A 30 -2.39 14.52 24.01
N CYS A 31 -2.37 13.65 25.02
CA CYS A 31 -3.06 12.36 24.92
C CYS A 31 -4.57 12.61 24.72
N PRO A 32 -5.23 11.88 23.79
CA PRO A 32 -6.68 11.95 23.68
C PRO A 32 -7.33 11.44 24.97
N ASN A 33 -8.50 11.98 25.30
CA ASN A 33 -9.30 11.52 26.43
C ASN A 33 -9.97 10.15 26.16
N ASP A 34 -10.07 9.77 24.88
CA ASP A 34 -10.64 8.51 24.44
C ASP A 34 -9.65 7.35 24.50
N LYS A 35 -10.18 6.13 24.53
CA LYS A 35 -9.37 4.91 24.54
C LYS A 35 -8.68 4.72 23.18
N VAL A 36 -7.35 4.67 23.19
CA VAL A 36 -6.52 4.44 21.98
C VAL A 36 -6.41 2.97 21.57
N THR A 37 -6.92 2.05 22.39
CA THR A 37 -6.90 0.60 22.12
C THR A 37 -8.31 0.03 22.02
N ARG A 38 -8.49 -0.98 21.17
CA ARG A 38 -9.75 -1.73 21.03
C ARG A 38 -9.54 -3.20 21.39
N SER A 39 -10.61 -3.87 21.81
CA SER A 39 -10.58 -5.34 21.96
C SER A 39 -10.63 -6.01 20.60
N ALA A 40 -9.80 -7.03 20.37
CA ALA A 40 -9.88 -7.86 19.17
C ALA A 40 -11.06 -8.86 19.21
N LEU A 41 -11.67 -9.07 20.39
CA LEU A 41 -12.82 -9.97 20.56
C LEU A 41 -14.11 -9.44 19.93
N GLU A 42 -14.17 -8.13 19.68
CA GLU A 42 -15.31 -7.44 19.07
C GLU A 42 -15.28 -7.47 17.53
N GLY A 43 -14.32 -8.21 16.94
CA GLY A 43 -14.14 -8.33 15.50
C GLY A 43 -13.10 -7.36 14.93
N ILE A 44 -13.27 -7.00 13.65
CA ILE A 44 -12.41 -6.02 12.96
C ILE A 44 -12.74 -4.59 13.38
N GLY A 45 -11.85 -3.63 13.11
CA GLY A 45 -12.08 -2.23 13.45
C GLY A 45 -13.23 -1.62 12.64
N ALA A 46 -13.86 -0.56 13.14
CA ALA A 46 -14.98 0.10 12.44
C ALA A 46 -14.57 0.62 11.06
N ASP A 47 -13.36 1.20 10.94
CA ASP A 47 -12.83 1.69 9.67
C ASP A 47 -12.55 0.56 8.68
N GLU A 48 -12.00 -0.56 9.18
CA GLU A 48 -11.77 -1.76 8.36
C GLU A 48 -13.10 -2.37 7.90
N LYS A 49 -14.10 -2.44 8.79
CA LYS A 49 -15.44 -2.91 8.46
C LYS A 49 -16.08 -2.03 7.38
N SER A 50 -16.01 -0.71 7.54
CA SER A 50 -16.55 0.24 6.56
C SER A 50 -15.85 0.13 5.21
N TYR A 51 -14.51 0.06 5.20
CA TYR A 51 -13.73 -0.17 3.99
C TYR A 51 -14.13 -1.48 3.30
N ILE A 52 -14.21 -2.57 4.06
CA ILE A 52 -14.51 -3.90 3.52
C ILE A 52 -15.94 -3.99 2.97
N ASP A 53 -16.93 -3.37 3.61
CA ASP A 53 -18.30 -3.35 3.14
C ASP A 53 -18.44 -2.66 1.77
N GLU A 54 -17.73 -1.56 1.55
CA GLU A 54 -17.69 -0.90 0.23
C GLU A 54 -16.82 -1.67 -0.77
N ARG A 55 -15.67 -2.18 -0.32
CA ARG A 55 -14.74 -2.94 -1.16
C ARG A 55 -15.39 -4.21 -1.70
N TYR A 56 -16.23 -4.88 -0.91
CA TYR A 56 -16.94 -6.10 -1.33
C TYR A 56 -17.81 -5.86 -2.56
N LYS A 57 -18.49 -4.71 -2.67
CA LYS A 57 -19.35 -4.40 -3.82
C LYS A 57 -18.54 -4.39 -5.12
N ILE A 58 -17.36 -3.77 -5.07
CA ILE A 58 -16.42 -3.70 -6.20
C ILE A 58 -15.83 -5.08 -6.47
N ALA A 59 -15.26 -5.73 -5.44
CA ALA A 59 -14.63 -7.04 -5.57
C ALA A 59 -15.57 -8.10 -6.13
N LYS A 60 -16.85 -8.09 -5.74
CA LYS A 60 -17.88 -8.99 -6.25
C LYS A 60 -18.13 -8.78 -7.74
N SER A 61 -18.28 -7.53 -8.18
CA SER A 61 -18.48 -7.20 -9.59
C SER A 61 -17.28 -7.61 -10.46
N GLU A 62 -16.07 -7.35 -9.97
CA GLU A 62 -14.82 -7.70 -10.66
C GLU A 62 -14.63 -9.22 -10.73
N MET A 63 -14.98 -9.94 -9.65
CA MET A 63 -14.96 -11.40 -9.62
C MET A 63 -15.95 -12.01 -10.61
N THR A 64 -17.19 -11.51 -10.65
CA THR A 64 -18.20 -11.97 -11.63
C THR A 64 -17.67 -11.81 -13.05
N THR A 65 -17.06 -10.67 -13.36
CA THR A 65 -16.47 -10.39 -14.67
C THR A 65 -15.31 -11.35 -14.97
N PHE A 66 -14.40 -11.55 -14.01
CA PHE A 66 -13.28 -12.47 -14.14
C PHE A 66 -13.74 -13.92 -14.39
N LEU A 67 -14.68 -14.42 -13.61
CA LEU A 67 -15.20 -15.79 -13.75
C LEU A 67 -15.96 -16.00 -15.05
N LYS A 68 -16.73 -15.00 -15.53
CA LYS A 68 -17.38 -15.07 -16.85
C LYS A 68 -16.35 -15.13 -17.98
N ASN A 69 -15.26 -14.37 -17.87
CA ASN A 69 -14.18 -14.39 -18.85
C ASN A 69 -13.41 -15.72 -18.88
N ALA A 70 -13.43 -16.50 -17.80
CA ALA A 70 -12.86 -17.84 -17.77
C ALA A 70 -13.64 -18.84 -18.66
N ASN A 71 -14.87 -18.51 -19.06
CA ASN A 71 -15.68 -19.27 -20.02
C ASN A 71 -15.80 -20.77 -19.69
N MET A 72 -16.06 -21.07 -18.42
CA MET A 72 -16.24 -22.44 -17.92
C MET A 72 -17.60 -22.98 -18.39
N SER A 73 -17.62 -24.19 -18.94
CA SER A 73 -18.82 -24.78 -19.57
C SER A 73 -19.84 -25.36 -18.58
N ASP A 74 -19.40 -25.68 -17.36
CA ASP A 74 -20.15 -26.40 -16.33
C ASP A 74 -20.30 -25.59 -15.03
N PHE A 75 -20.15 -24.27 -15.11
CA PHE A 75 -20.20 -23.38 -13.96
C PHE A 75 -21.08 -22.15 -14.21
N ASP A 76 -22.19 -22.05 -13.49
CA ASP A 76 -23.06 -20.88 -13.50
C ASP A 76 -22.50 -19.80 -12.56
N VAL A 77 -21.81 -18.82 -13.17
CA VAL A 77 -21.20 -17.70 -12.45
C VAL A 77 -22.23 -16.85 -11.73
N ASP A 78 -23.38 -16.57 -12.36
CA ASP A 78 -24.37 -15.66 -11.79
C ASP A 78 -25.03 -16.29 -10.55
N SER A 79 -25.45 -17.55 -10.65
CA SER A 79 -25.97 -18.32 -9.52
C SER A 79 -24.96 -18.42 -8.36
N PHE A 80 -23.68 -18.72 -8.67
CA PHE A 80 -22.63 -18.78 -7.65
C PHE A 80 -22.43 -17.44 -6.95
N MET A 81 -22.37 -16.34 -7.70
CA MET A 81 -22.14 -15.02 -7.13
C MET A 81 -23.39 -14.47 -6.41
N GLU A 82 -24.60 -14.92 -6.73
CA GLU A 82 -25.80 -14.61 -5.94
C GLU A 82 -25.79 -15.34 -4.60
N GLN A 83 -25.40 -16.61 -4.59
CA GLN A 83 -25.42 -17.46 -3.40
C GLN A 83 -24.26 -17.18 -2.44
N TYR A 84 -23.07 -16.88 -2.97
CA TYR A 84 -21.83 -16.77 -2.21
C TYR A 84 -21.21 -15.37 -2.26
N ASN A 85 -20.44 -15.04 -1.23
CA ASN A 85 -19.63 -13.81 -1.18
C ASN A 85 -18.17 -14.18 -0.92
N PRO A 86 -17.43 -14.65 -1.94
CA PRO A 86 -16.03 -15.04 -1.77
C PRO A 86 -15.18 -13.86 -1.30
N THR A 87 -14.24 -14.14 -0.40
CA THR A 87 -13.23 -13.18 0.03
C THR A 87 -11.88 -13.61 -0.53
N ILE A 88 -11.21 -12.74 -1.27
CA ILE A 88 -9.84 -13.01 -1.75
C ILE A 88 -8.83 -12.22 -0.94
N GLY A 89 -7.79 -12.93 -0.46
CA GLY A 89 -6.58 -12.36 0.10
C GLY A 89 -5.37 -12.68 -0.80
N ILE A 90 -4.56 -11.67 -1.11
CA ILE A 90 -3.29 -11.84 -1.83
C ILE A 90 -2.15 -11.61 -0.85
N ALA A 91 -1.20 -12.56 -0.78
CA ALA A 91 -0.07 -12.50 0.14
C ALA A 91 1.27 -12.53 -0.59
N PHE A 92 2.16 -11.59 -0.26
CA PHE A 92 3.53 -11.52 -0.78
C PHE A 92 4.55 -11.85 0.32
N SER A 93 5.39 -12.86 0.07
CA SER A 93 6.36 -13.35 1.03
C SER A 93 7.55 -12.40 1.25
N GLY A 94 8.37 -12.72 2.25
CA GLY A 94 9.67 -12.07 2.48
C GLY A 94 10.77 -12.54 1.52
N GLY A 95 11.88 -11.79 1.51
CA GLY A 95 13.04 -12.09 0.66
C GLY A 95 13.71 -10.88 0.00
N GLY A 96 13.60 -9.69 0.60
CA GLY A 96 14.19 -8.44 0.09
C GLY A 96 13.73 -8.09 -1.33
N TYR A 97 14.62 -7.50 -2.14
CA TYR A 97 14.29 -7.08 -3.50
C TYR A 97 13.84 -8.23 -4.41
N ARG A 98 14.34 -9.45 -4.18
CA ARG A 98 13.90 -10.62 -4.95
C ARG A 98 12.40 -10.86 -4.75
N ALA A 99 11.95 -10.90 -3.50
CA ALA A 99 10.53 -11.09 -3.20
C ALA A 99 9.69 -9.90 -3.68
N MET A 100 10.18 -8.68 -3.52
CA MET A 100 9.52 -7.47 -4.04
C MET A 100 9.30 -7.54 -5.55
N LEU A 101 10.34 -7.85 -6.33
CA LEU A 101 10.31 -7.82 -7.79
C LEU A 101 9.58 -9.03 -8.38
N SER A 102 9.78 -10.23 -7.82
CA SER A 102 8.99 -11.41 -8.20
C SER A 102 7.51 -11.22 -7.87
N GLY A 103 7.20 -10.66 -6.70
CA GLY A 103 5.84 -10.31 -6.31
C GLY A 103 5.24 -9.24 -7.22
N ALA A 104 6.02 -8.25 -7.65
CA ALA A 104 5.58 -7.22 -8.60
C ALA A 104 5.19 -7.85 -9.95
N GLY A 105 5.97 -8.81 -10.45
CA GLY A 105 5.63 -9.56 -11.66
C GLY A 105 4.31 -10.33 -11.53
N ALA A 106 4.12 -11.02 -10.40
CA ALA A 106 2.86 -11.71 -10.11
C ALA A 106 1.68 -10.72 -10.00
N MET A 107 1.83 -9.65 -9.22
CA MET A 107 0.81 -8.61 -9.06
C MET A 107 0.43 -7.99 -10.41
N LYS A 108 1.41 -7.70 -11.27
CA LYS A 108 1.17 -7.19 -12.63
C LYS A 108 0.31 -8.16 -13.44
N ALA A 109 0.57 -9.46 -13.37
CA ALA A 109 -0.24 -10.45 -14.08
C ALA A 109 -1.69 -10.51 -13.58
N LEU A 110 -1.92 -10.28 -12.28
CA LEU A 110 -3.24 -10.24 -11.66
C LEU A 110 -4.00 -8.92 -11.88
N ASP A 111 -3.31 -7.85 -12.28
CA ASP A 111 -3.86 -6.50 -12.42
C ASP A 111 -4.48 -6.28 -13.82
N SER A 112 -5.79 -6.06 -13.87
CA SER A 112 -6.49 -5.72 -15.13
C SER A 112 -6.08 -4.36 -15.72
N ARG A 113 -5.42 -3.50 -14.93
CA ARG A 113 -4.90 -2.20 -15.37
C ARG A 113 -3.52 -2.27 -16.01
N SER A 114 -2.94 -3.47 -16.14
CA SER A 114 -1.65 -3.64 -16.81
C SER A 114 -1.76 -3.26 -18.29
N ASP A 115 -0.69 -2.73 -18.88
CA ASP A 115 -0.67 -2.36 -20.31
C ASP A 115 -0.94 -3.56 -21.22
N LYS A 116 -0.59 -4.76 -20.75
CA LYS A 116 -0.87 -6.04 -21.41
C LYS A 116 -1.45 -6.99 -20.36
N PRO A 117 -2.76 -6.91 -20.07
CA PRO A 117 -3.40 -7.75 -19.06
C PRO A 117 -3.22 -9.23 -19.40
N SER A 118 -2.90 -10.05 -18.39
CA SER A 118 -2.83 -11.50 -18.56
C SER A 118 -4.23 -12.12 -18.46
N VAL A 119 -4.34 -13.43 -18.73
CA VAL A 119 -5.58 -14.19 -18.49
C VAL A 119 -6.00 -14.21 -17.00
N LEU A 120 -5.08 -13.87 -16.09
CA LEU A 120 -5.33 -13.72 -14.66
C LEU A 120 -5.69 -12.28 -14.25
N GLY A 121 -5.73 -11.35 -15.21
CA GLY A 121 -6.07 -9.95 -14.97
C GLY A 121 -7.48 -9.83 -14.40
N GLY A 122 -7.62 -9.06 -13.33
CA GLY A 122 -8.89 -8.88 -12.62
C GLY A 122 -8.95 -9.61 -11.27
N ILE A 123 -8.07 -10.59 -11.02
CA ILE A 123 -7.95 -11.21 -9.68
C ILE A 123 -7.54 -10.16 -8.65
N LEU A 124 -6.64 -9.24 -9.00
CA LEU A 124 -6.26 -8.15 -8.10
C LEU A 124 -7.45 -7.24 -7.78
N GLN A 125 -8.25 -6.90 -8.79
CA GLN A 125 -9.46 -6.09 -8.63
C GLN A 125 -10.55 -6.82 -7.84
N SER A 126 -10.53 -8.15 -7.83
CA SER A 126 -11.42 -9.01 -7.05
C SER A 126 -10.95 -9.22 -5.60
N ALA A 127 -9.73 -8.78 -5.24
CA ALA A 127 -9.17 -8.99 -3.90
C ALA A 127 -9.72 -8.01 -2.86
N ASN A 128 -10.01 -8.52 -1.65
CA ASN A 128 -10.43 -7.73 -0.49
C ASN A 128 -9.25 -7.33 0.37
N TYR A 129 -8.27 -8.23 0.50
CA TYR A 129 -7.08 -8.03 1.31
C TYR A 129 -5.81 -8.23 0.49
N MET A 130 -4.81 -7.42 0.81
CA MET A 130 -3.46 -7.59 0.31
C MET A 130 -2.49 -7.43 1.47
N VAL A 131 -1.61 -8.41 1.64
CA VAL A 131 -0.63 -8.42 2.72
C VAL A 131 0.77 -8.70 2.19
N GLY A 132 1.77 -8.17 2.87
CA GLY A 132 3.17 -8.36 2.52
C GLY A 132 4.04 -8.38 3.76
N LEU A 133 5.07 -9.22 3.75
CA LEU A 133 6.09 -9.28 4.81
C LEU A 133 7.48 -9.04 4.22
N SER A 134 8.34 -8.31 4.95
CA SER A 134 9.73 -8.05 4.54
C SER A 134 9.79 -7.46 3.10
N GLY A 135 10.45 -8.11 2.14
CA GLY A 135 10.47 -7.65 0.75
C GLY A 135 9.09 -7.51 0.11
N GLY A 136 8.14 -8.41 0.42
CA GLY A 136 6.75 -8.29 0.00
C GLY A 136 6.05 -7.07 0.64
N ALA A 137 6.45 -6.67 1.84
CA ALA A 137 5.94 -5.44 2.46
C ALA A 137 6.45 -4.18 1.73
N TRP A 138 7.65 -4.21 1.13
CA TRP A 138 8.12 -3.11 0.29
C TRP A 138 7.26 -2.95 -0.96
N LEU A 139 6.87 -4.06 -1.60
CA LEU A 139 5.92 -4.06 -2.71
C LEU A 139 4.57 -3.48 -2.28
N VAL A 140 3.93 -4.09 -1.27
CA VAL A 140 2.59 -3.68 -0.81
C VAL A 140 2.59 -2.23 -0.30
N GLY A 141 3.60 -1.83 0.47
CA GLY A 141 3.76 -0.46 0.93
C GLY A 141 3.97 0.53 -0.21
N SER A 142 4.79 0.19 -1.20
CA SER A 142 5.01 1.04 -2.38
C SER A 142 3.71 1.32 -3.13
N VAL A 143 2.89 0.30 -3.38
CA VAL A 143 1.61 0.49 -4.09
C VAL A 143 0.60 1.22 -3.22
N ALA A 144 0.45 0.82 -1.95
CA ALA A 144 -0.56 1.39 -1.05
C ALA A 144 -0.30 2.87 -0.73
N SER A 145 0.95 3.28 -0.56
CA SER A 145 1.31 4.68 -0.28
C SER A 145 1.34 5.59 -1.50
N ASN A 146 1.06 5.07 -2.70
CA ASN A 146 1.07 5.82 -3.96
C ASN A 146 -0.25 5.61 -4.72
N ASP A 147 -1.38 5.79 -4.05
CA ASP A 147 -2.74 5.70 -4.63
C ASP A 147 -2.98 4.41 -5.43
N PHE A 148 -2.46 3.29 -4.92
CA PHE A 148 -2.55 1.98 -5.55
C PHE A 148 -2.02 1.94 -7.00
N ILE A 149 -0.94 2.67 -7.26
CA ILE A 149 -0.25 2.73 -8.56
C ILE A 149 0.01 1.32 -9.14
N SER A 150 -0.23 1.14 -10.45
CA SER A 150 0.03 -0.15 -11.13
C SER A 150 1.53 -0.37 -11.33
N ILE A 151 1.95 -1.63 -11.40
CA ILE A 151 3.36 -1.99 -11.60
C ILE A 151 3.94 -1.39 -12.89
N ASP A 152 3.16 -1.35 -13.97
CA ASP A 152 3.59 -0.72 -15.23
C ASP A 152 3.90 0.76 -15.06
N LYS A 153 3.06 1.50 -14.32
CA LYS A 153 3.31 2.91 -14.02
C LYS A 153 4.55 3.10 -13.13
N ILE A 154 4.77 2.22 -12.15
CA ILE A 154 5.97 2.26 -11.30
C ILE A 154 7.23 2.10 -12.15
N LEU A 155 7.24 1.13 -13.06
CA LEU A 155 8.37 0.88 -13.94
C LEU A 155 8.55 1.99 -14.99
N GLY A 156 7.46 2.57 -15.50
CA GLY A 156 7.49 3.62 -16.52
C GLY A 156 7.99 4.97 -16.02
N GLN A 157 7.84 5.28 -14.73
CA GLN A 157 8.26 6.59 -14.19
C GLN A 157 9.74 6.68 -13.79
N ASP A 158 10.44 5.54 -13.62
CA ASP A 158 11.86 5.46 -13.19
C ASP A 158 12.21 6.34 -11.97
N LYS A 159 11.27 6.47 -11.02
CA LYS A 159 11.39 7.33 -9.83
C LYS A 159 11.22 6.59 -8.52
N LEU A 160 10.11 5.85 -8.36
CA LEU A 160 9.78 5.21 -7.08
C LEU A 160 10.71 4.03 -6.75
N TRP A 161 10.95 3.14 -7.72
CA TRP A 161 11.85 2.00 -7.55
C TRP A 161 13.18 2.24 -8.25
N ASN A 162 13.99 3.14 -7.67
CA ASN A 162 15.35 3.35 -8.16
C ASN A 162 16.30 2.29 -7.59
N LEU A 163 16.44 1.18 -8.33
CA LEU A 163 17.25 0.02 -7.95
C LEU A 163 18.56 -0.09 -8.74
N LYS A 164 18.95 0.96 -9.47
CA LYS A 164 20.14 0.95 -10.35
C LYS A 164 21.45 0.84 -9.55
N ASN A 165 21.48 1.45 -8.37
CA ASN A 165 22.62 1.42 -7.47
C ASN A 165 22.27 0.69 -6.17
N SER A 166 23.30 0.28 -5.44
CA SER A 166 23.10 -0.32 -4.12
C SER A 166 22.57 0.71 -3.11
N LEU A 167 21.87 0.21 -2.09
CA LEU A 167 21.41 1.03 -0.96
C LEU A 167 22.56 1.81 -0.29
N PHE A 168 23.75 1.21 -0.26
CA PHE A 168 24.94 1.82 0.35
C PHE A 168 25.55 2.95 -0.49
N ALA A 169 25.39 2.88 -1.81
CA ALA A 169 25.92 3.83 -2.77
C ALA A 169 24.82 4.30 -3.72
N TYR A 170 23.71 4.81 -3.17
CA TYR A 170 22.51 5.18 -3.92
C TYR A 170 22.78 6.15 -5.09
N ASN A 171 23.71 7.09 -4.91
CA ASN A 171 24.13 8.05 -5.94
C ASN A 171 25.25 7.50 -6.86
N GLY A 172 25.45 6.18 -6.88
CA GLY A 172 26.49 5.49 -7.64
C GLY A 172 27.84 5.42 -6.92
N PHE A 173 28.71 4.52 -7.38
CA PHE A 173 30.02 4.27 -6.76
C PHE A 173 30.94 5.49 -6.75
N PHE A 174 30.95 6.26 -7.84
CA PHE A 174 31.76 7.48 -7.97
C PHE A 174 31.13 8.70 -7.27
N GLY A 175 29.87 8.61 -6.84
CA GLY A 175 29.14 9.66 -6.12
C GLY A 175 29.51 9.76 -4.64
N VAL A 176 30.81 9.70 -4.31
CA VAL A 176 31.31 9.60 -2.91
C VAL A 176 30.79 10.75 -2.05
N ILE A 177 30.91 12.00 -2.52
CA ILE A 177 30.45 13.18 -1.77
C ILE A 177 28.93 13.16 -1.60
N SER A 178 28.16 12.85 -2.65
CA SER A 178 26.70 12.77 -2.57
C SER A 178 26.22 11.65 -1.62
N ASN A 179 26.89 10.50 -1.62
CA ASN A 179 26.59 9.42 -0.69
C ASN A 179 26.96 9.81 0.76
N ALA A 180 28.09 10.49 0.97
CA ALA A 180 28.43 11.02 2.29
C ALA A 180 27.36 12.01 2.79
N VAL A 181 26.92 12.94 1.94
CA VAL A 181 25.83 13.88 2.28
C VAL A 181 24.52 13.15 2.60
N MET A 182 24.15 12.12 1.83
CA MET A 182 22.97 11.29 2.10
C MET A 182 23.06 10.63 3.48
N TRP A 183 24.17 9.94 3.76
CA TRP A 183 24.36 9.26 5.05
C TRP A 183 24.43 10.23 6.23
N THR A 184 25.03 11.41 6.05
CA THR A 184 25.00 12.48 7.06
C THR A 184 23.59 12.97 7.32
N LYS A 185 22.76 13.18 6.28
CA LYS A 185 21.35 13.58 6.44
C LYS A 185 20.55 12.51 7.20
N ILE A 186 20.70 11.23 6.86
CA ILE A 186 20.06 10.12 7.56
C ILE A 186 20.47 10.12 9.04
N ASN A 187 21.78 10.23 9.31
CA ASN A 187 22.28 10.29 10.68
C ASN A 187 21.70 11.46 11.49
N ILE A 188 21.57 12.64 10.87
CA ILE A 188 20.93 13.81 11.51
C ILE A 188 19.47 13.50 11.83
N GLN A 189 18.70 12.95 10.88
CA GLN A 189 17.29 12.60 11.10
C GLN A 189 17.12 11.61 12.27
N VAL A 190 17.92 10.56 12.31
CA VAL A 190 17.87 9.55 13.38
C VAL A 190 18.31 10.13 14.72
N LYS A 191 19.37 10.95 14.75
CA LYS A 191 19.81 11.64 15.98
C LYS A 191 18.74 12.61 16.50
N LEU A 192 18.05 13.33 15.61
CA LEU A 192 16.94 14.19 16.02
C LEU A 192 15.85 13.35 16.70
N LYS A 193 15.45 12.20 16.13
CA LYS A 193 14.48 11.29 16.77
C LYS A 193 14.90 10.92 18.21
N PHE A 194 16.19 10.65 18.44
CA PHE A 194 16.73 10.41 19.78
C PHE A 194 16.64 11.64 20.70
N LEU A 195 17.03 12.81 20.22
CA LEU A 195 16.97 14.07 20.98
C LEU A 195 15.53 14.46 21.36
N PHE A 196 14.54 14.07 20.57
CA PHE A 196 13.12 14.22 20.89
C PHE A 196 12.56 13.13 21.83
N GLY A 197 13.44 12.29 22.40
CA GLY A 197 13.11 11.35 23.47
C GLY A 197 12.63 9.97 23.00
N SER A 198 12.76 9.65 21.72
CA SER A 198 12.46 8.30 21.21
C SER A 198 13.68 7.39 21.27
N THR A 199 13.46 6.09 21.40
CA THR A 199 14.51 5.09 21.18
C THR A 199 14.86 5.01 19.69
N ILE A 200 16.13 4.75 19.41
CA ILE A 200 16.65 4.55 18.04
C ILE A 200 17.34 3.19 17.94
N SER A 201 17.37 2.66 16.73
CA SER A 201 17.93 1.34 16.39
C SER A 201 18.53 1.36 14.99
N LEU A 202 19.17 0.26 14.59
CA LEU A 202 19.64 0.09 13.22
C LEU A 202 18.49 0.15 12.19
N THR A 203 17.28 -0.22 12.60
CA THR A 203 16.08 -0.16 11.75
C THR A 203 15.74 1.26 11.32
N ASP A 204 16.03 2.27 12.14
CA ASP A 204 15.80 3.68 11.78
C ASP A 204 16.71 4.11 10.64
N ILE A 205 17.99 3.77 10.72
CA ILE A 205 18.98 4.04 9.67
C ILE A 205 18.60 3.28 8.39
N TYR A 206 18.30 1.99 8.51
CA TYR A 206 17.94 1.15 7.37
C TYR A 206 16.65 1.62 6.70
N GLY A 207 15.60 1.93 7.47
CA GLY A 207 14.32 2.43 6.97
C GLY A 207 14.46 3.78 6.27
N ARG A 208 15.30 4.69 6.78
CA ARG A 208 15.60 5.97 6.11
C ARG A 208 16.45 5.81 4.85
N ALA A 209 17.32 4.81 4.79
CA ALA A 209 18.06 4.51 3.58
C ALA A 209 17.16 3.90 2.49
N LEU A 210 16.16 3.10 2.90
CA LEU A 210 15.24 2.40 2.00
C LEU A 210 14.11 3.28 1.42
N SER A 211 13.80 4.42 2.08
CA SER A 211 12.64 5.29 1.76
C SER A 211 13.00 6.67 1.23
#